data_AF-A0A397YPC6-F1
#
_entry.id   AF-A0A397YPC6-F1
#
_cell.length_a   1.000
_cell.length_b   1.000
_cell.length_c   1.000
_cell.angle_alpha   90.00
_cell.angle_beta   90.00
_cell.angle_gamma   90.00
#
_symmetry.space_group_name_H-M   'P 1'
#
loop_
_entity.id
_entity.type
_entity.pdbx_description
1 polymer ?
#
loop_
_entity_poly.entity_id
_entity_poly.type
_entity_poly.pdbx_seq_one_letter_code
_entity_poly.pdbx_strand_id
1 'polypeptide(L)'
;MSAKKKDLLSSAMKRTSEWISSQEVSSDVTVHVGEASFSLHKFPLLSKCGLIKKLVSESKNDSDASVIKIPDIPGGSEAFELTAKFCYGINFDMSTENIAMLRCAAEYLDMTEEHSVENLVVRAEAYLNEVALKSLSSAITVLHKSEDLLPIAERVKLVSRCIDAIAYMTCQESQFCSPTSNNSNNEIVVQQSKQPVVDWWAEDLTVLRIDSFQRVLIAIMARGFKQYGLGPVLMLYAQKSLRGLEIFAKGIKKIEPKQEHEKRVILETIVSLLPREKNAMSVSFLSMLLRAAIYLETTVACRLDLEKRMGLQLPQAVLDDLLIPSYSFTGEHSLFDTDAVQRILMNYLEFGVEGVRLSNNGVDLGSDMERVGKLMENYLAEIASDRNVSLQKFIGLAELIPEQSRVTEDGMYRAVDIYLKAHPNMNDVEKKKVCSLMDCQKLSREACAHAAQNDRLPVQTIVQVLYYEQQRLRGEVTNDSEALPPQPPPPAAAATVLPPKLSSYNDELSKLKRENQDLKLEILKMKMKLKEFEKENEKKSSSTAMSSNHSSPISTASMDKPPLPRKSFMNSVSRKLGKLNPFGITPGRTKPPKDRRHSIS
;
A
#
# COMPACT_ATOMS: atom_id res chain seq x y z
N MET A 1 -28.26 -26.16 -10.25
CA MET A 1 -27.42 -27.31 -9.86
C MET A 1 -26.99 -28.07 -11.11
N SER A 2 -25.73 -28.51 -11.20
CA SER A 2 -25.20 -29.24 -12.36
C SER A 2 -25.66 -30.71 -12.35
N ALA A 3 -26.03 -31.25 -13.53
CA ALA A 3 -26.45 -32.64 -13.72
C ALA A 3 -25.45 -33.66 -13.15
N LYS A 4 -24.14 -33.34 -13.20
CA LYS A 4 -23.06 -34.16 -12.63
C LYS A 4 -23.23 -34.46 -11.14
N LYS A 5 -23.80 -33.54 -10.35
CA LYS A 5 -23.99 -33.73 -8.90
C LYS A 5 -25.10 -34.74 -8.60
N LYS A 6 -26.15 -34.77 -9.44
CA LYS A 6 -27.26 -35.73 -9.33
C LYS A 6 -26.83 -37.15 -9.75
N ASP A 7 -25.99 -37.26 -10.78
CA ASP A 7 -25.47 -38.57 -11.23
C ASP A 7 -24.51 -39.21 -10.22
N LEU A 8 -23.68 -38.41 -9.55
CA LEU A 8 -22.80 -38.90 -8.47
C LEU A 8 -23.59 -39.39 -7.25
N LEU A 9 -24.62 -38.64 -6.82
CA LEU A 9 -25.55 -39.03 -5.75
C LEU A 9 -26.25 -40.37 -6.05
N SER A 10 -26.75 -40.53 -7.28
CA SER A 10 -27.41 -41.76 -7.76
C SER A 10 -26.45 -42.97 -7.76
N SER A 11 -25.20 -42.76 -8.18
CA SER A 11 -24.21 -43.85 -8.27
C SER A 11 -23.70 -44.33 -6.90
N ALA A 12 -23.47 -43.41 -5.96
CA ALA A 12 -23.11 -43.69 -4.57
C ALA A 12 -24.17 -44.55 -3.86
N MET A 13 -25.44 -44.12 -3.96
CA MET A 13 -26.59 -44.83 -3.38
C MET A 13 -26.77 -46.22 -4.00
N LYS A 14 -26.64 -46.32 -5.33
CA LYS A 14 -26.81 -47.57 -6.07
C LYS A 14 -25.71 -48.59 -5.74
N ARG A 15 -24.43 -48.19 -5.69
CA ARG A 15 -23.32 -49.11 -5.36
C ARG A 15 -23.40 -49.69 -3.96
N THR A 16 -23.74 -48.85 -2.97
CA THR A 16 -23.87 -49.30 -1.58
C THR A 16 -25.10 -50.17 -1.40
N SER A 17 -26.24 -49.81 -2.01
CA SER A 17 -27.48 -50.59 -1.91
C SER A 17 -27.41 -51.93 -2.66
N GLU A 18 -26.80 -51.98 -3.85
CA GLU A 18 -26.63 -53.22 -4.64
C GLU A 18 -25.71 -54.22 -3.93
N TRP A 19 -24.65 -53.73 -3.26
CA TRP A 19 -23.76 -54.60 -2.50
C TRP A 19 -24.37 -55.10 -1.19
N ILE A 20 -25.13 -54.26 -0.47
CA ILE A 20 -25.81 -54.71 0.76
C ILE A 20 -26.90 -55.73 0.43
N SER A 21 -27.56 -55.58 -0.72
CA SER A 21 -28.58 -56.52 -1.20
C SER A 21 -28.00 -57.88 -1.66
N SER A 22 -26.68 -58.00 -1.87
CA SER A 22 -26.05 -59.27 -2.26
C SER A 22 -25.81 -60.23 -1.09
N GLN A 23 -26.09 -59.81 0.15
CA GLN A 23 -25.92 -60.62 1.37
C GLN A 23 -27.15 -61.49 1.74
N GLU A 24 -28.17 -61.57 0.88
CA GLU A 24 -29.42 -62.34 1.10
C GLU A 24 -30.23 -61.97 2.37
N VAL A 25 -29.88 -60.86 3.04
CA VAL A 25 -30.54 -60.35 4.25
C VAL A 25 -31.20 -59.02 3.95
N SER A 26 -32.44 -58.84 4.40
CA SER A 26 -33.18 -57.58 4.26
C SER A 26 -32.65 -56.50 5.20
N SER A 27 -32.47 -55.29 4.70
CA SER A 27 -32.11 -54.11 5.51
C SER A 27 -33.10 -53.86 6.64
N ASP A 28 -32.62 -53.57 7.85
CA ASP A 28 -33.43 -53.31 9.05
C ASP A 28 -33.37 -51.84 9.52
N VAL A 29 -32.64 -50.99 8.79
CA VAL A 29 -32.58 -49.54 9.01
C VAL A 29 -32.37 -48.77 7.71
N THR A 30 -33.03 -47.63 7.60
CA THR A 30 -32.81 -46.64 6.53
C THR A 30 -32.22 -45.38 7.13
N VAL A 31 -31.07 -44.95 6.62
CA VAL A 31 -30.40 -43.71 7.03
C VAL A 31 -30.56 -42.65 5.94
N HIS A 32 -31.13 -41.50 6.30
CA HIS A 32 -31.28 -40.35 5.43
C HIS A 32 -30.18 -39.31 5.68
N VAL A 33 -29.47 -38.95 4.61
CA VAL A 33 -28.39 -37.96 4.58
C VAL A 33 -28.71 -36.93 3.50
N GLY A 34 -29.30 -35.80 3.88
CA GLY A 34 -29.83 -34.84 2.92
C GLY A 34 -30.87 -35.49 2.00
N GLU A 35 -30.63 -35.47 0.69
CA GLU A 35 -31.49 -36.11 -0.32
C GLU A 35 -31.19 -37.61 -0.53
N ALA A 36 -30.09 -38.12 0.02
CA ALA A 36 -29.69 -39.53 -0.13
C ALA A 36 -30.31 -40.41 0.95
N SER A 37 -30.67 -41.64 0.58
CA SER A 37 -31.18 -42.68 1.48
C SER A 37 -30.37 -43.96 1.34
N PHE A 38 -29.94 -44.51 2.48
CA PHE A 38 -29.15 -45.73 2.55
C PHE A 38 -29.92 -46.81 3.30
N SER A 39 -30.23 -47.91 2.63
CA SER A 39 -30.82 -49.10 3.27
C SER A 39 -29.70 -49.99 3.79
N LEU A 40 -29.55 -50.05 5.11
CA LEU A 40 -28.41 -50.63 5.82
C LEU A 40 -28.87 -51.63 6.89
N HIS A 41 -27.91 -52.15 7.66
CA HIS A 41 -28.09 -53.06 8.78
C HIS A 41 -27.69 -52.35 10.08
N LYS A 42 -28.50 -52.49 11.14
CA LYS A 42 -28.24 -51.90 12.46
C LYS A 42 -26.93 -52.40 13.02
N PHE A 43 -26.69 -53.71 13.00
CA PHE A 43 -25.53 -54.32 13.68
C PHE A 43 -24.17 -53.72 13.26
N PRO A 44 -23.79 -53.64 11.96
CA PRO A 44 -22.54 -53.00 11.53
C PRO A 44 -22.41 -51.55 12.00
N LEU A 45 -23.50 -50.78 11.95
CA LEU A 45 -23.49 -49.36 12.33
C LEU A 45 -23.39 -49.16 13.85
N LEU A 46 -24.22 -49.86 14.63
CA LEU A 46 -24.27 -49.72 16.09
C LEU A 46 -22.98 -50.20 16.79
N SER A 47 -22.21 -51.08 16.13
CA SER A 47 -20.92 -51.55 16.65
C SER A 47 -19.81 -50.49 16.58
N LYS A 48 -19.94 -49.47 15.71
CA LYS A 48 -18.85 -48.53 15.42
C LYS A 48 -19.24 -47.05 15.51
N CYS A 49 -20.53 -46.72 15.40
CA CYS A 49 -21.03 -45.34 15.40
C CYS A 49 -21.81 -45.04 16.69
N GLY A 50 -21.21 -44.28 17.61
CA GLY A 50 -21.82 -43.89 18.87
C GLY A 50 -23.09 -43.05 18.71
N LEU A 51 -23.10 -42.12 17.74
CA LEU A 51 -24.28 -41.29 17.48
C LEU A 51 -25.47 -42.12 17.01
N ILE A 52 -25.26 -43.02 16.05
CA ILE A 52 -26.32 -43.91 15.54
C ILE A 52 -26.81 -44.82 16.65
N LYS A 53 -25.89 -45.35 17.48
CA LYS A 53 -26.23 -46.17 18.65
C LYS A 53 -27.12 -45.43 19.65
N LYS A 54 -26.83 -44.15 19.88
CA LYS A 54 -27.66 -43.28 20.72
C LYS A 54 -29.04 -43.04 20.10
N LEU A 55 -29.10 -42.63 18.83
CA LEU A 55 -30.36 -42.34 18.12
C LEU A 55 -31.30 -43.56 18.07
N VAL A 56 -30.76 -44.77 17.83
CA VAL A 56 -31.56 -46.01 17.83
C VAL A 56 -32.02 -46.39 19.24
N SER A 57 -31.26 -46.02 20.28
CA SER A 57 -31.65 -46.31 21.66
C SER A 57 -32.75 -45.37 22.15
N GLU A 58 -32.72 -44.11 21.73
CA GLU A 58 -33.72 -43.09 22.07
C GLU A 58 -35.05 -43.30 21.32
N SER A 59 -35.01 -43.90 20.12
CA SER A 59 -36.20 -44.18 19.30
C SER A 59 -36.99 -45.44 19.70
N LYS A 60 -36.54 -46.22 20.70
CA LYS A 60 -37.24 -47.42 21.18
C LYS A 60 -38.64 -47.17 21.75
N ASN A 61 -38.98 -45.91 22.02
CA ASN A 61 -40.31 -45.50 22.50
C ASN A 61 -41.29 -45.14 21.38
N ASP A 62 -40.84 -45.13 20.12
CA ASP A 62 -41.62 -44.74 18.95
C ASP A 62 -41.59 -45.89 17.91
N SER A 63 -42.68 -46.15 17.20
CA SER A 63 -42.78 -47.27 16.25
C SER A 63 -41.88 -47.13 14.99
N ASP A 64 -41.05 -46.08 14.93
CA ASP A 64 -40.27 -45.63 13.76
C ASP A 64 -38.75 -45.87 13.91
N ALA A 65 -38.33 -46.79 14.81
CA ALA A 65 -36.92 -47.13 15.10
C ALA A 65 -36.10 -47.71 13.92
N SER A 66 -36.66 -47.71 12.72
CA SER A 66 -36.03 -48.16 11.47
C SER A 66 -35.60 -47.01 10.56
N VAL A 67 -35.89 -45.75 10.90
CA VAL A 67 -35.50 -44.59 10.09
C VAL A 67 -34.64 -43.62 10.90
N ILE A 68 -33.43 -43.33 10.41
CA ILE A 68 -32.47 -42.42 11.05
C ILE A 68 -32.21 -41.24 10.13
N LYS A 69 -32.22 -40.02 10.67
CA LYS A 69 -31.98 -38.80 9.89
C LYS A 69 -30.73 -38.09 10.43
N ILE A 70 -29.75 -37.88 9.57
CA ILE A 70 -28.49 -37.18 9.86
C ILE A 70 -28.18 -36.16 8.74
N PRO A 71 -29.03 -35.13 8.57
CA PRO A 71 -28.92 -34.19 7.45
C PRO A 71 -27.62 -33.36 7.48
N ASP A 72 -27.04 -33.16 8.67
CA ASP A 72 -25.93 -32.24 8.89
C ASP A 72 -24.55 -32.92 8.97
N ILE A 73 -24.42 -34.16 8.47
CA ILE A 73 -23.13 -34.84 8.48
C ILE A 73 -22.10 -34.07 7.62
N PRO A 74 -20.91 -33.76 8.16
CA PRO A 74 -19.84 -33.11 7.40
C PRO A 74 -19.44 -33.93 6.17
N GLY A 75 -19.33 -33.30 5.01
CA GLY A 75 -19.05 -33.98 3.75
C GLY A 75 -20.26 -34.72 3.14
N GLY A 76 -21.42 -34.66 3.79
CA GLY A 76 -22.69 -35.14 3.25
C GLY A 76 -22.73 -36.65 2.99
N SER A 77 -23.50 -37.04 1.97
CA SER A 77 -23.76 -38.44 1.63
C SER A 77 -22.49 -39.21 1.22
N GLU A 78 -21.51 -38.54 0.60
CA GLU A 78 -20.25 -39.15 0.20
C GLU A 78 -19.42 -39.55 1.42
N ALA A 79 -19.30 -38.66 2.40
CA ALA A 79 -18.63 -38.99 3.67
C ALA A 79 -19.36 -40.12 4.40
N PHE A 80 -20.70 -40.07 4.44
CA PHE A 80 -21.49 -41.14 5.06
C PHE A 80 -21.28 -42.49 4.36
N GLU A 81 -21.26 -42.53 3.02
CA GLU A 81 -21.00 -43.75 2.26
C GLU A 81 -19.67 -44.41 2.68
N LEU A 82 -18.59 -43.62 2.79
CA LEU A 82 -17.29 -44.13 3.23
C LEU A 82 -17.31 -44.60 4.69
N THR A 83 -18.00 -43.88 5.58
CA THR A 83 -18.17 -44.33 6.98
C THR A 83 -18.98 -45.62 7.08
N ALA A 84 -20.00 -45.79 6.23
CA ALA A 84 -20.79 -47.01 6.17
C ALA A 84 -19.93 -48.17 5.63
N LYS A 85 -19.14 -47.95 4.57
CA LYS A 85 -18.16 -48.94 4.08
C LYS A 85 -17.21 -49.38 5.21
N PHE A 86 -16.70 -48.43 6.00
CA PHE A 86 -15.88 -48.73 7.18
C PHE A 86 -16.63 -49.60 8.21
N CYS A 87 -17.90 -49.27 8.50
CA CYS A 87 -18.73 -50.02 9.44
C CYS A 87 -18.84 -51.50 9.03
N TYR A 88 -19.04 -51.74 7.74
CA TYR A 88 -19.16 -53.07 7.15
C TYR A 88 -17.81 -53.79 6.92
N GLY A 89 -16.68 -53.16 7.26
CA GLY A 89 -15.36 -53.75 7.03
C GLY A 89 -14.96 -53.80 5.56
N ILE A 90 -15.59 -52.97 4.72
CA ILE A 90 -15.25 -52.83 3.31
C ILE A 90 -14.03 -51.93 3.20
N ASN A 91 -13.02 -52.40 2.47
CA ASN A 91 -11.83 -51.60 2.19
C ASN A 91 -12.16 -50.45 1.24
N PHE A 92 -11.63 -49.27 1.55
CA PHE A 92 -11.60 -48.11 0.69
C PHE A 92 -10.30 -47.34 0.92
N ASP A 93 -9.89 -46.56 -0.07
CA ASP A 93 -8.64 -45.82 -0.01
C ASP A 93 -8.81 -44.50 0.74
N MET A 94 -7.97 -44.27 1.75
CA MET A 94 -7.81 -42.95 2.38
C MET A 94 -6.80 -42.14 1.57
N SER A 95 -7.18 -40.94 1.18
CA SER A 95 -6.37 -40.03 0.37
C SER A 95 -6.46 -38.60 0.90
N THR A 96 -5.58 -37.73 0.41
CA THR A 96 -5.62 -36.28 0.70
C THR A 96 -6.93 -35.61 0.27
N GLU A 97 -7.64 -36.21 -0.68
CA GLU A 97 -8.93 -35.70 -1.19
C GLU A 97 -10.10 -35.98 -0.26
N ASN A 98 -10.07 -37.09 0.50
CA ASN A 98 -11.20 -37.54 1.33
C ASN A 98 -10.91 -37.52 2.84
N ILE A 99 -9.66 -37.41 3.26
CA ILE A 99 -9.31 -37.52 4.68
C ILE A 99 -9.95 -36.43 5.55
N ALA A 100 -10.08 -35.20 5.03
CA ALA A 100 -10.70 -34.10 5.75
C ALA A 100 -12.16 -34.40 6.09
N MET A 101 -12.94 -34.87 5.10
CA MET A 101 -14.35 -35.22 5.31
C MET A 101 -14.49 -36.46 6.19
N LEU A 102 -13.62 -37.47 6.03
CA LEU A 102 -13.63 -38.68 6.86
C LEU A 102 -13.39 -38.35 8.32
N ARG A 103 -12.36 -37.55 8.63
CA ARG A 103 -12.03 -37.16 10.00
C ARG A 103 -13.18 -36.39 10.66
N CYS A 104 -13.82 -35.49 9.90
CA CYS A 104 -14.95 -34.69 10.38
C CYS A 104 -16.23 -35.53 10.55
N ALA A 105 -16.55 -36.41 9.61
CA ALA A 105 -17.70 -37.30 9.69
C ALA A 105 -17.54 -38.33 10.83
N ALA A 106 -16.34 -38.88 11.01
CA ALA A 106 -16.03 -39.80 12.11
C ALA A 106 -16.20 -39.14 13.49
N GLU A 107 -15.82 -37.86 13.62
CA GLU A 107 -16.10 -37.07 14.83
C GLU A 107 -17.61 -36.92 15.05
N TYR A 108 -18.33 -36.50 14.00
CA TYR A 108 -19.77 -36.25 14.07
C TYR A 108 -20.55 -37.51 14.47
N LEU A 109 -20.16 -38.67 13.92
CA LEU A 109 -20.79 -39.96 14.18
C LEU A 109 -20.33 -40.63 15.49
N ASP A 110 -19.43 -39.99 16.24
CA ASP A 110 -18.81 -40.54 17.45
C ASP A 110 -18.18 -41.92 17.20
N MET A 111 -17.31 -42.00 16.18
CA MET A 111 -16.60 -43.23 15.77
C MET A 111 -15.23 -43.33 16.46
N THR A 112 -15.27 -43.44 17.79
CA THR A 112 -14.10 -43.45 18.69
C THR A 112 -13.75 -44.86 19.18
N GLU A 113 -12.62 -44.99 19.89
CA GLU A 113 -12.18 -46.24 20.52
C GLU A 113 -13.14 -46.77 21.60
N GLU A 114 -14.08 -45.95 22.07
CA GLU A 114 -15.10 -46.38 23.03
C GLU A 114 -16.08 -47.40 22.42
N HIS A 115 -16.23 -47.39 21.09
CA HIS A 115 -17.17 -48.26 20.39
C HIS A 115 -16.49 -49.43 19.69
N SER A 116 -15.28 -49.24 19.15
CA SER A 116 -14.53 -50.27 18.43
C SER A 116 -13.04 -49.97 18.47
N VAL A 117 -12.18 -51.00 18.49
CA VAL A 117 -10.72 -50.82 18.44
C VAL A 117 -10.29 -50.38 17.05
N GLU A 118 -9.34 -49.44 16.95
CA GLU A 118 -8.89 -48.81 15.70
C GLU A 118 -10.03 -48.23 14.87
N ASN A 119 -10.97 -47.54 15.54
CA ASN A 119 -12.12 -46.91 14.90
C ASN A 119 -11.68 -45.73 14.02
N LEU A 120 -12.64 -45.23 13.23
CA LEU A 120 -12.36 -44.33 12.12
C LEU A 120 -11.68 -43.01 12.54
N VAL A 121 -11.97 -42.47 13.73
CA VAL A 121 -11.27 -41.28 14.25
C VAL A 121 -9.76 -41.55 14.37
N VAL A 122 -9.36 -42.63 15.04
CA VAL A 122 -7.94 -42.98 15.24
C VAL A 122 -7.25 -43.28 13.92
N ARG A 123 -7.93 -44.01 13.03
CA ARG A 123 -7.39 -44.35 11.71
C ARG A 123 -7.19 -43.11 10.82
N ALA A 124 -8.14 -42.18 10.84
CA ALA A 124 -8.01 -40.92 10.11
C ALA A 124 -6.90 -40.04 10.71
N GLU A 125 -6.76 -40.00 12.03
CA GLU A 125 -5.69 -39.27 12.71
C GLU A 125 -4.30 -39.82 12.39
N ALA A 126 -4.15 -41.14 12.32
CA ALA A 126 -2.90 -41.77 11.90
C ALA A 126 -2.51 -41.34 10.48
N TYR A 127 -3.44 -41.42 9.52
CA TYR A 127 -3.18 -40.98 8.14
C TYR A 127 -2.80 -39.49 8.07
N LEU A 128 -3.50 -38.62 8.81
CA LEU A 128 -3.19 -37.19 8.85
C LEU A 128 -1.76 -36.94 9.35
N ASN A 129 -1.36 -37.60 10.43
CA ASN A 129 -0.05 -37.40 11.06
C ASN A 129 1.10 -38.04 10.29
N GLU A 130 0.90 -39.23 9.73
CA GLU A 130 1.96 -40.04 9.14
C GLU A 130 2.11 -39.80 7.64
N VAL A 131 1.05 -39.34 6.96
CA VAL A 131 1.02 -39.18 5.51
C VAL A 131 0.67 -37.74 5.11
N ALA A 132 -0.54 -37.28 5.41
CA ALA A 132 -1.07 -36.06 4.79
C ALA A 132 -0.33 -34.77 5.21
N LEU A 133 0.08 -34.68 6.49
CA LEU A 133 0.79 -33.51 7.02
C LEU A 133 2.33 -33.62 6.91
N LYS A 134 2.83 -34.59 6.12
CA LYS A 134 4.26 -34.76 5.83
C LYS A 134 4.71 -34.16 4.50
N SER A 135 3.78 -33.66 3.69
CA SER A 135 4.05 -33.03 2.39
C SER A 135 3.29 -31.71 2.30
N LEU A 136 3.95 -30.68 1.75
CA LEU A 136 3.37 -29.34 1.60
C LEU A 136 2.11 -29.36 0.75
N SER A 137 2.18 -29.95 -0.45
CA SER A 137 1.04 -30.05 -1.38
C SER A 137 -0.13 -30.83 -0.78
N SER A 138 0.17 -31.90 -0.02
CA SER A 138 -0.84 -32.70 0.68
C SER A 138 -1.53 -31.89 1.80
N ALA A 139 -0.75 -31.17 2.61
CA ALA A 139 -1.29 -30.32 3.68
C ALA A 139 -2.15 -29.16 3.13
N ILE A 140 -1.75 -28.55 2.01
CA ILE A 140 -2.54 -27.52 1.31
C ILE A 140 -3.84 -28.10 0.77
N THR A 141 -3.80 -29.29 0.16
CA THR A 141 -4.99 -29.98 -0.33
C THR A 141 -5.97 -30.26 0.80
N VAL A 142 -5.50 -30.82 1.92
CA VAL A 142 -6.35 -31.10 3.08
C VAL A 142 -6.93 -29.82 3.67
N LEU A 143 -6.14 -28.73 3.75
CA LEU A 143 -6.63 -27.43 4.21
C LEU A 143 -7.75 -26.91 3.29
N HIS A 144 -7.54 -26.94 1.98
CA HIS A 144 -8.54 -26.51 1.00
C HIS A 144 -9.85 -27.31 1.14
N LYS A 145 -9.79 -28.64 1.26
CA LYS A 145 -10.98 -29.48 1.47
C LYS A 145 -11.66 -29.23 2.82
N SER A 146 -10.91 -28.79 3.84
CA SER A 146 -11.46 -28.50 5.16
C SER A 146 -12.30 -27.23 5.22
N GLU A 147 -12.18 -26.33 4.24
CA GLU A 147 -12.93 -25.08 4.17
C GLU A 147 -14.44 -25.31 4.02
N ASP A 148 -14.84 -26.36 3.31
CA ASP A 148 -16.24 -26.78 3.13
C ASP A 148 -16.79 -27.57 4.35
N LEU A 149 -15.97 -27.81 5.37
CA LEU A 149 -16.28 -28.64 6.55
C LEU A 149 -16.33 -27.83 7.85
N LEU A 150 -16.37 -26.51 7.75
CA LEU A 150 -16.53 -25.64 8.92
C LEU A 150 -17.96 -25.73 9.48
N PRO A 151 -18.15 -25.70 10.82
CA PRO A 151 -17.16 -25.42 11.86
C PRO A 151 -16.46 -26.67 12.44
N ILE A 152 -16.84 -27.89 12.02
CA ILE A 152 -16.31 -29.11 12.66
C ILE A 152 -14.82 -29.32 12.41
N ALA A 153 -14.32 -28.93 11.23
CA ALA A 153 -12.89 -29.00 10.91
C ALA A 153 -12.03 -28.17 11.88
N GLU A 154 -12.54 -27.04 12.38
CA GLU A 154 -11.89 -26.26 13.43
C GLU A 154 -11.99 -26.93 14.80
N ARG A 155 -13.16 -27.49 15.13
CA ARG A 155 -13.37 -28.20 16.40
C ARG A 155 -12.39 -29.36 16.59
N VAL A 156 -12.13 -30.12 15.52
CA VAL A 156 -11.17 -31.23 15.50
C VAL A 156 -9.72 -30.77 15.27
N LYS A 157 -9.47 -29.45 15.24
CA LYS A 157 -8.16 -28.82 15.03
C LYS A 157 -7.48 -29.15 13.71
N LEU A 158 -8.23 -29.63 12.71
CA LEU A 158 -7.69 -30.00 11.40
C LEU A 158 -7.11 -28.77 10.70
N VAL A 159 -7.87 -27.67 10.64
CA VAL A 159 -7.46 -26.42 10.00
C VAL A 159 -6.17 -25.88 10.62
N SER A 160 -6.11 -25.76 11.94
CA SER A 160 -4.91 -25.27 12.64
C SER A 160 -3.68 -26.14 12.40
N ARG A 161 -3.85 -27.48 12.34
CA ARG A 161 -2.74 -28.42 12.10
C ARG A 161 -2.23 -28.34 10.67
N CYS A 162 -3.12 -28.19 9.69
CA CYS A 162 -2.70 -27.97 8.30
C CYS A 162 -1.92 -26.65 8.17
N ILE A 163 -2.42 -25.55 8.74
CA ILE A 163 -1.71 -24.26 8.74
C ILE A 163 -0.33 -24.38 9.39
N ASP A 164 -0.25 -25.06 10.54
CA ASP A 164 0.99 -25.28 11.28
C ASP A 164 2.02 -26.07 10.47
N ALA A 165 1.57 -27.16 9.84
CA ALA A 165 2.39 -28.02 8.99
C ALA A 165 2.88 -27.29 7.73
N ILE A 166 1.99 -26.57 7.03
CA ILE A 166 2.34 -25.74 5.86
C ILE A 166 3.42 -24.73 6.26
N ALA A 167 3.18 -23.97 7.32
CA ALA A 167 4.10 -22.94 7.77
C ALA A 167 5.46 -23.52 8.21
N TYR A 168 5.45 -24.67 8.88
CA TYR A 168 6.68 -25.38 9.26
C TYR A 168 7.49 -25.85 8.05
N MET A 169 6.84 -26.48 7.06
CA MET A 169 7.50 -26.98 5.85
C MET A 169 8.06 -25.84 4.99
N THR A 170 7.28 -24.78 4.75
CA THR A 170 7.73 -23.59 4.01
C THR A 170 8.93 -22.93 4.66
N CYS A 171 8.96 -22.82 5.98
CA CYS A 171 10.08 -22.21 6.69
C CYS A 171 11.33 -23.11 6.69
N GLN A 172 11.20 -24.42 6.85
CA GLN A 172 12.36 -25.33 6.78
C GLN A 172 13.02 -25.33 5.39
N GLU A 173 12.24 -25.46 4.33
CA GLU A 173 12.77 -25.50 2.96
C GLU A 173 13.44 -24.18 2.57
N SER A 174 12.90 -23.04 3.03
CA SER A 174 13.51 -21.72 2.79
C SER A 174 14.89 -21.53 3.45
N GLN A 175 15.18 -22.25 4.53
CA GLN A 175 16.48 -22.21 5.20
C GLN A 175 17.57 -22.95 4.42
N PHE A 176 17.21 -23.98 3.65
CA PHE A 176 18.15 -24.71 2.79
C PHE A 176 18.50 -23.98 1.50
N CYS A 177 17.68 -23.02 1.08
CA CYS A 177 17.88 -22.28 -0.18
C CYS A 177 18.46 -20.86 0.00
N SER A 178 18.76 -20.44 1.23
CA SER A 178 19.56 -19.23 1.43
C SER A 178 21.02 -19.55 1.11
N PRO A 179 21.70 -18.82 0.20
CA PRO A 179 23.13 -19.02 0.01
C PRO A 179 23.82 -18.53 1.28
N THR A 180 24.20 -19.46 2.14
CA THR A 180 25.14 -19.20 3.21
C THR A 180 26.46 -18.84 2.53
N SER A 181 26.70 -17.54 2.39
CA SER A 181 28.05 -17.02 2.18
C SER A 181 28.87 -17.50 3.37
N ASN A 182 29.69 -18.53 3.14
CA ASN A 182 30.95 -18.77 3.83
C ASN A 182 31.77 -19.82 3.07
N ASN A 183 32.82 -19.31 2.44
CA ASN A 183 34.00 -19.98 1.89
C ASN A 183 34.20 -21.49 2.17
N SER A 184 34.21 -22.27 1.10
CA SER A 184 35.31 -23.19 0.82
C SER A 184 35.31 -23.57 -0.66
N ASN A 185 36.49 -23.43 -1.27
CA ASN A 185 36.77 -23.77 -2.65
C ASN A 185 36.44 -25.25 -2.92
N ASN A 186 35.56 -25.52 -3.89
CA ASN A 186 35.83 -26.40 -5.02
C ASN A 186 34.63 -26.45 -5.97
N GLU A 187 34.97 -26.42 -7.25
CA GLU A 187 34.07 -26.46 -8.41
C GLU A 187 33.17 -27.70 -8.40
N ILE A 188 31.90 -27.51 -8.75
CA ILE A 188 31.17 -28.22 -9.81
C ILE A 188 30.03 -27.28 -10.21
N VAL A 189 30.13 -26.72 -11.42
CA VAL A 189 29.07 -25.93 -12.05
C VAL A 189 27.99 -26.89 -12.52
N VAL A 190 26.94 -27.07 -11.72
CA VAL A 190 25.65 -27.58 -12.21
C VAL A 190 24.76 -26.36 -12.40
N GLN A 191 24.68 -25.89 -13.64
CA GLN A 191 23.59 -25.03 -14.11
C GLN A 191 22.29 -25.86 -14.06
N GLN A 192 21.65 -25.90 -12.90
CA GLN A 192 20.23 -26.21 -12.80
C GLN A 192 19.51 -24.91 -12.48
N SER A 193 18.49 -24.65 -13.30
CA SER A 193 17.58 -23.49 -13.32
C SER A 193 17.50 -22.69 -12.02
N LYS A 194 17.88 -21.41 -12.10
CA LYS A 194 17.48 -20.35 -11.15
C LYS A 194 15.97 -20.11 -11.23
N GLN A 195 15.15 -21.09 -10.87
CA GLN A 195 13.77 -20.79 -10.48
C GLN A 195 13.84 -20.22 -9.06
N PRO A 196 13.35 -19.00 -8.81
CA PRO A 196 13.25 -18.52 -7.45
C PRO A 196 12.33 -19.50 -6.68
N VAL A 197 12.84 -20.02 -5.56
CA VAL A 197 12.20 -21.00 -4.66
C VAL A 197 10.79 -20.59 -4.18
N VAL A 198 10.39 -19.35 -4.46
CA VAL A 198 9.08 -18.81 -4.16
C VAL A 198 7.99 -19.34 -5.11
N ASP A 199 8.32 -19.84 -6.29
CA ASP A 199 7.31 -20.19 -7.30
C ASP A 199 6.55 -21.49 -7.00
N TRP A 200 7.20 -22.52 -6.43
CA TRP A 200 6.57 -23.85 -6.35
C TRP A 200 5.38 -23.92 -5.37
N TRP A 201 5.42 -23.16 -4.26
CA TRP A 201 4.39 -23.25 -3.22
C TRP A 201 3.41 -22.09 -3.30
N ALA A 202 3.81 -20.98 -3.93
CA ALA A 202 2.92 -19.86 -4.18
C ALA A 202 1.73 -20.29 -5.04
N GLU A 203 1.96 -21.10 -6.07
CA GLU A 203 0.89 -21.63 -6.95
C GLU A 203 -0.12 -22.47 -6.17
N ASP A 204 0.37 -23.41 -5.35
CA ASP A 204 -0.48 -24.29 -4.54
C ASP A 204 -1.34 -23.49 -3.55
N LEU A 205 -0.79 -22.45 -2.90
CA LEU A 205 -1.55 -21.62 -1.96
C LEU A 205 -2.68 -20.81 -2.62
N THR A 206 -2.65 -20.61 -3.93
CA THR A 206 -3.69 -19.84 -4.63
C THR A 206 -5.03 -20.56 -4.77
N VAL A 207 -5.14 -21.81 -4.31
CA VAL A 207 -6.44 -22.53 -4.24
C VAL A 207 -7.22 -22.19 -2.97
N LEU A 208 -6.55 -21.67 -1.95
CA LEU A 208 -7.14 -21.38 -0.65
C LEU A 208 -8.04 -20.14 -0.70
N ARG A 209 -9.14 -20.15 0.07
CA ARG A 209 -9.91 -18.93 0.33
C ARG A 209 -9.05 -17.92 1.10
N ILE A 210 -9.43 -16.64 1.00
CA ILE A 210 -8.63 -15.54 1.54
C ILE A 210 -8.38 -15.64 3.05
N ASP A 211 -9.36 -16.15 3.81
CA ASP A 211 -9.24 -16.37 5.26
C ASP A 211 -8.17 -17.42 5.60
N SER A 212 -8.18 -18.57 4.89
CA SER A 212 -7.15 -19.60 5.05
C SER A 212 -5.79 -19.11 4.58
N PHE A 213 -5.73 -18.46 3.41
CA PHE A 213 -4.50 -17.91 2.83
C PHE A 213 -3.85 -16.89 3.79
N GLN A 214 -4.63 -15.96 4.33
CA GLN A 214 -4.16 -14.99 5.32
C GLN A 214 -3.58 -15.68 6.57
N ARG A 215 -4.29 -16.68 7.11
CA ARG A 215 -3.83 -17.42 8.31
C ARG A 215 -2.54 -18.20 8.03
N VAL A 216 -2.41 -18.79 6.85
CA VAL A 216 -1.17 -19.45 6.42
C VAL A 216 -0.01 -18.46 6.36
N LEU A 217 -0.19 -17.31 5.72
CA LEU A 217 0.88 -16.30 5.62
C LEU A 217 1.27 -15.73 7.00
N ILE A 218 0.30 -15.51 7.89
CA ILE A 218 0.58 -15.10 9.28
C ILE A 218 1.38 -16.16 10.02
N ALA A 219 1.03 -17.45 9.88
CA ALA A 219 1.75 -18.55 10.51
C ALA A 219 3.18 -18.73 9.96
N ILE A 220 3.38 -18.47 8.66
CA ILE A 220 4.70 -18.46 8.00
C ILE A 220 5.55 -17.30 8.54
N MET A 221 4.98 -16.09 8.66
CA MET A 221 5.67 -14.93 9.25
C MET A 221 6.03 -15.16 10.72
N ALA A 222 5.13 -15.76 11.50
CA ALA A 222 5.36 -16.05 12.92
C ALA A 222 6.53 -17.03 13.15
N ARG A 223 6.90 -17.81 12.13
CA ARG A 223 8.05 -18.72 12.13
C ARG A 223 9.35 -18.08 11.61
N GLY A 224 9.35 -16.79 11.31
CA GLY A 224 10.54 -16.04 10.92
C GLY A 224 10.78 -15.94 9.41
N PHE A 225 9.81 -16.32 8.57
CA PHE A 225 9.91 -16.03 7.14
C PHE A 225 9.88 -14.51 6.90
N LYS A 226 10.81 -14.02 6.09
CA LYS A 226 11.00 -12.58 5.90
C LYS A 226 9.88 -11.99 5.04
N GLN A 227 9.33 -10.84 5.45
CA GLN A 227 8.16 -10.24 4.82
C GLN A 227 8.37 -9.94 3.33
N TYR A 228 9.53 -9.40 2.94
CA TYR A 228 9.83 -9.12 1.52
C TYR A 228 9.71 -10.37 0.61
N GLY A 229 9.92 -11.58 1.16
CA GLY A 229 9.78 -12.82 0.40
C GLY A 229 8.34 -13.18 0.06
N LEU A 230 7.35 -12.55 0.71
CA LEU A 230 5.93 -12.76 0.44
C LEU A 230 5.44 -12.02 -0.80
N GLY A 231 6.21 -11.05 -1.32
CA GLY A 231 5.82 -10.21 -2.44
C GLY A 231 5.34 -11.01 -3.66
N PRO A 232 6.13 -11.98 -4.18
CA PRO A 232 5.71 -12.80 -5.32
C PRO A 232 4.45 -13.64 -5.04
N VAL A 233 4.31 -14.18 -3.82
CA VAL A 233 3.14 -14.99 -3.41
C VAL A 233 1.88 -14.16 -3.39
N LEU A 234 1.95 -12.95 -2.80
CA LEU A 234 0.85 -11.99 -2.78
C LEU A 234 0.49 -11.51 -4.18
N MET A 235 1.49 -11.28 -5.03
CA MET A 235 1.29 -10.90 -6.42
C MET A 235 0.56 -11.99 -7.20
N LEU A 236 0.99 -13.25 -7.06
CA LEU A 236 0.35 -14.38 -7.73
C LEU A 236 -1.08 -14.59 -7.24
N TYR A 237 -1.30 -14.52 -5.93
CA TYR A 237 -2.64 -14.62 -5.35
C TYR A 237 -3.56 -13.50 -5.87
N ALA A 238 -3.07 -12.25 -5.87
CA ALA A 238 -3.79 -11.10 -6.42
C ALA A 238 -4.14 -11.30 -7.89
N GLN A 239 -3.16 -11.72 -8.71
CA GLN A 239 -3.37 -11.97 -10.14
C GLN A 239 -4.40 -13.07 -10.42
N LYS A 240 -4.57 -14.07 -9.54
CA LYS A 240 -5.57 -15.12 -9.73
C LYS A 240 -6.95 -14.70 -9.21
N SER A 241 -6.98 -14.12 -8.01
CA SER A 241 -8.22 -13.78 -7.29
C SER A 241 -8.91 -12.52 -7.82
N LEU A 242 -8.15 -11.55 -8.34
CA LEU A 242 -8.66 -10.30 -8.90
C LEU A 242 -8.89 -10.37 -10.43
N ARG A 243 -8.72 -11.54 -11.05
CA ARG A 243 -9.03 -11.76 -12.49
C ARG A 243 -10.45 -11.31 -12.84
N GLY A 244 -10.60 -10.81 -14.06
CA GLY A 244 -11.87 -10.28 -14.56
C GLY A 244 -12.23 -8.89 -14.02
N LEU A 245 -11.40 -8.29 -13.15
CA LEU A 245 -11.32 -6.83 -13.02
C LEU A 245 -10.53 -6.31 -14.22
N GLU A 246 -11.13 -6.30 -15.40
CA GLU A 246 -10.54 -5.64 -16.57
C GLU A 246 -10.64 -4.12 -16.34
N ILE A 247 -9.67 -3.60 -15.59
CA ILE A 247 -9.53 -2.19 -15.23
C ILE A 247 -8.86 -1.42 -16.37
N PHE A 248 -9.33 -1.65 -17.60
CA PHE A 248 -8.90 -0.87 -18.75
C PHE A 248 -10.01 0.09 -19.11
N ALA A 249 -9.64 1.30 -19.52
CA ALA A 249 -10.48 2.47 -19.81
C ALA A 249 -11.63 2.23 -20.82
N LYS A 250 -11.81 1.01 -21.32
CA LYS A 250 -12.89 0.60 -22.23
C LYS A 250 -13.92 -0.28 -21.51
N GLY A 251 -14.77 0.38 -20.72
CA GLY A 251 -16.06 -0.16 -20.27
C GLY A 251 -16.01 -0.98 -18.99
N ILE A 252 -16.72 -0.49 -17.97
CA ILE A 252 -16.97 -1.25 -16.74
C ILE A 252 -17.95 -2.37 -17.06
N LYS A 253 -17.47 -3.63 -17.08
CA LYS A 253 -18.37 -4.78 -16.97
C LYS A 253 -18.94 -4.76 -15.55
N LYS A 254 -20.26 -4.64 -15.41
CA LYS A 254 -20.92 -4.74 -14.09
C LYS A 254 -20.69 -6.14 -13.53
N ILE A 255 -19.98 -6.21 -12.41
CA ILE A 255 -19.74 -7.43 -11.65
C ILE A 255 -20.94 -7.66 -10.74
N GLU A 256 -21.24 -8.94 -10.43
CA GLU A 256 -22.29 -9.26 -9.46
C GLU A 256 -21.93 -8.70 -8.08
N PRO A 257 -22.86 -8.08 -7.32
CA PRO A 257 -22.56 -7.46 -6.03
C PRO A 257 -21.87 -8.39 -5.02
N LYS A 258 -22.21 -9.69 -5.05
CA LYS A 258 -21.57 -10.70 -4.21
C LYS A 258 -20.10 -10.89 -4.57
N GLN A 259 -19.80 -11.06 -5.86
CA GLN A 259 -18.44 -11.21 -6.36
C GLN A 259 -17.61 -9.94 -6.16
N GLU A 260 -18.23 -8.78 -6.29
CA GLU A 260 -17.60 -7.48 -5.98
C GLU A 260 -17.21 -7.40 -4.50
N HIS A 261 -18.10 -7.78 -3.59
CA HIS A 261 -17.81 -7.82 -2.16
C HIS A 261 -16.67 -8.81 -1.82
N GLU A 262 -16.71 -10.02 -2.38
CA GLU A 262 -15.64 -11.00 -2.21
C GLU A 262 -14.28 -10.45 -2.68
N LYS A 263 -14.24 -9.83 -3.86
CA LYS A 263 -13.01 -9.20 -4.39
C LYS A 263 -12.53 -8.02 -3.55
N ARG A 264 -13.44 -7.23 -2.97
CA ARG A 264 -13.11 -6.13 -2.05
C ARG A 264 -12.39 -6.67 -0.81
N VAL A 265 -12.95 -7.69 -0.17
CA VAL A 265 -12.34 -8.34 1.02
C VAL A 265 -10.98 -8.93 0.69
N ILE A 266 -10.86 -9.60 -0.46
CA ILE A 266 -9.59 -10.14 -0.96
C ILE A 266 -8.54 -9.04 -1.09
N LEU A 267 -8.88 -7.93 -1.76
CA LEU A 267 -7.95 -6.84 -2.00
C LEU A 267 -7.48 -6.17 -0.70
N GLU A 268 -8.41 -5.87 0.22
CA GLU A 268 -8.06 -5.27 1.52
C GLU A 268 -7.16 -6.20 2.35
N THR A 269 -7.42 -7.51 2.29
CA THR A 269 -6.59 -8.49 2.98
C THR A 269 -5.19 -8.56 2.35
N ILE A 270 -5.07 -8.56 1.03
CA ILE A 270 -3.77 -8.50 0.34
C ILE A 270 -2.99 -7.26 0.78
N VAL A 271 -3.62 -6.08 0.77
CA VAL A 271 -2.97 -4.82 1.18
C VAL A 271 -2.48 -4.89 2.63
N SER A 272 -3.26 -5.50 3.53
CA SER A 272 -2.87 -5.69 4.93
C SER A 272 -1.65 -6.59 5.12
N LEU A 273 -1.38 -7.48 4.16
CA LEU A 273 -0.27 -8.43 4.17
C LEU A 273 0.96 -7.95 3.39
N LEU A 274 0.86 -6.82 2.67
CA LEU A 274 1.98 -6.32 1.87
C LEU A 274 3.20 -5.97 2.73
N PRO A 275 4.42 -6.36 2.29
CA PRO A 275 5.66 -6.07 3.03
C PRO A 275 5.83 -4.55 3.22
N ARG A 276 6.29 -4.14 4.40
CA ARG A 276 6.42 -2.71 4.74
C ARG A 276 7.72 -2.10 4.23
N GLU A 277 8.68 -2.93 3.84
CA GLU A 277 9.97 -2.51 3.34
C GLU A 277 9.84 -1.80 1.99
N LYS A 278 10.62 -0.72 1.82
CA LYS A 278 10.72 -0.01 0.56
C LYS A 278 11.26 -0.95 -0.53
N ASN A 279 10.73 -0.84 -1.75
CA ASN A 279 11.10 -1.66 -2.92
C ASN A 279 10.77 -3.15 -2.80
N ALA A 280 9.98 -3.57 -1.81
CA ALA A 280 9.53 -4.97 -1.72
C ALA A 280 8.51 -5.32 -2.81
N MET A 281 7.75 -4.33 -3.28
CA MET A 281 6.75 -4.47 -4.34
C MET A 281 7.01 -3.45 -5.45
N SER A 282 6.81 -3.83 -6.71
CA SER A 282 6.91 -2.88 -7.83
C SER A 282 5.82 -1.81 -7.76
N VAL A 283 6.11 -0.60 -8.27
CA VAL A 283 5.11 0.48 -8.33
C VAL A 283 3.94 0.10 -9.23
N SER A 284 4.19 -0.60 -10.33
CA SER A 284 3.14 -1.10 -11.22
C SER A 284 2.18 -2.07 -10.54
N PHE A 285 2.69 -2.93 -9.65
CA PHE A 285 1.81 -3.81 -8.86
C PHE A 285 0.96 -3.00 -7.86
N LEU A 286 1.56 -2.02 -7.16
CA LEU A 286 0.81 -1.15 -6.26
C LEU A 286 -0.23 -0.30 -7.00
N SER A 287 0.10 0.20 -8.20
CA SER A 287 -0.82 0.93 -9.06
C SER A 287 -1.99 0.05 -9.48
N MET A 288 -1.73 -1.20 -9.89
CA MET A 288 -2.79 -2.16 -10.21
C MET A 288 -3.72 -2.42 -9.02
N LEU A 289 -3.18 -2.57 -7.81
CA LEU A 289 -3.99 -2.69 -6.59
C LEU A 289 -4.78 -1.41 -6.29
N LEU A 290 -4.20 -0.22 -6.48
CA LEU A 290 -4.86 1.06 -6.22
C LEU A 290 -6.02 1.29 -7.20
N ARG A 291 -5.82 1.02 -8.49
CA ARG A 291 -6.88 1.06 -9.50
C ARG A 291 -8.02 0.10 -9.12
N ALA A 292 -7.69 -1.12 -8.68
CA ALA A 292 -8.69 -2.08 -8.19
C ALA A 292 -9.38 -1.60 -6.90
N ALA A 293 -8.66 -0.93 -6.01
CA ALA A 293 -9.16 -0.44 -4.73
C ALA A 293 -10.17 0.70 -4.90
N ILE A 294 -9.92 1.59 -5.86
CA ILE A 294 -10.86 2.65 -6.22
C ILE A 294 -12.08 2.03 -6.92
N TYR A 295 -11.87 1.13 -7.88
CA TYR A 295 -12.96 0.47 -8.60
C TYR A 295 -13.90 -0.33 -7.68
N LEU A 296 -13.36 -1.07 -6.71
CA LEU A 296 -14.12 -1.86 -5.75
C LEU A 296 -14.61 -1.03 -4.55
N GLU A 297 -14.35 0.28 -4.50
CA GLU A 297 -14.71 1.13 -3.36
C GLU A 297 -14.27 0.53 -2.01
N THR A 298 -12.98 0.19 -1.87
CA THR A 298 -12.44 -0.33 -0.60
C THR A 298 -12.47 0.74 0.51
N THR A 299 -12.03 0.38 1.70
CA THR A 299 -11.83 1.35 2.78
C THR A 299 -10.86 2.47 2.37
N VAL A 300 -11.10 3.68 2.89
CA VAL A 300 -10.19 4.83 2.69
C VAL A 300 -8.77 4.50 3.17
N ALA A 301 -8.65 3.78 4.29
CA ALA A 301 -7.35 3.35 4.82
C ALA A 301 -6.57 2.47 3.84
N CYS A 302 -7.25 1.53 3.15
CA CYS A 302 -6.63 0.68 2.13
C CYS A 302 -6.05 1.52 0.97
N ARG A 303 -6.83 2.48 0.45
CA ARG A 303 -6.35 3.36 -0.63
C ARG A 303 -5.19 4.25 -0.20
N LEU A 304 -5.30 4.89 0.97
CA LEU A 304 -4.24 5.76 1.49
C LEU A 304 -2.94 4.99 1.77
N ASP A 305 -3.03 3.72 2.24
CA ASP A 305 -1.84 2.88 2.43
C ASP A 305 -1.13 2.58 1.10
N LEU A 306 -1.90 2.28 0.04
CA LEU A 306 -1.36 2.08 -1.31
C LEU A 306 -0.72 3.36 -1.87
N GLU A 307 -1.42 4.49 -1.78
CA GLU A 307 -0.90 5.80 -2.22
C GLU A 307 0.40 6.18 -1.49
N LYS A 308 0.46 5.93 -0.18
CA LYS A 308 1.66 6.15 0.63
C LYS A 308 2.81 5.26 0.18
N ARG A 309 2.56 3.97 -0.04
CA ARG A 309 3.59 3.02 -0.52
C ARG A 309 4.09 3.40 -1.91
N MET A 310 3.22 3.84 -2.81
CA MET A 310 3.64 4.36 -4.12
C MET A 310 4.53 5.60 -3.97
N GLY A 311 4.15 6.55 -3.09
CA GLY A 311 4.93 7.75 -2.83
C GLY A 311 6.36 7.46 -2.35
N LEU A 312 6.55 6.45 -1.48
CA LEU A 312 7.88 6.08 -0.96
C LEU A 312 8.89 5.61 -2.02
N GLN A 313 8.40 5.18 -3.20
CA GLN A 313 9.20 4.63 -4.29
C GLN A 313 8.84 5.26 -5.65
N LEU A 314 8.28 6.46 -5.63
CA LEU A 314 7.90 7.23 -6.81
C LEU A 314 9.02 7.41 -7.86
N PRO A 315 10.32 7.52 -7.51
CA PRO A 315 11.38 7.60 -8.52
C PRO A 315 11.46 6.39 -9.47
N GLN A 316 10.93 5.23 -9.06
CA GLN A 316 10.91 4.00 -9.88
C GLN A 316 9.64 3.86 -10.73
N ALA A 317 8.66 4.75 -10.55
CA ALA A 317 7.41 4.71 -11.27
C ALA A 317 7.59 5.12 -12.73
N VAL A 318 6.76 4.56 -13.60
CA VAL A 318 6.57 5.03 -14.98
C VAL A 318 5.26 5.79 -15.10
N LEU A 319 5.07 6.52 -16.21
CA LEU A 319 3.86 7.31 -16.43
C LEU A 319 2.59 6.47 -16.28
N ASP A 320 2.56 5.27 -16.86
CA ASP A 320 1.39 4.39 -16.77
C ASP A 320 0.97 4.13 -15.32
N ASP A 321 1.93 3.94 -14.39
CA ASP A 321 1.62 3.69 -12.98
C ASP A 321 0.79 4.81 -12.34
N LEU A 322 0.86 6.04 -12.86
CA LEU A 322 0.10 7.21 -12.37
C LEU A 322 -1.20 7.47 -13.15
N LEU A 323 -1.43 6.78 -14.28
CA LEU A 323 -2.67 6.89 -15.05
C LEU A 323 -3.81 6.10 -14.39
N ILE A 324 -4.22 6.57 -13.20
CA ILE A 324 -5.28 6.00 -12.38
C ILE A 324 -6.62 6.49 -12.92
N PRO A 325 -7.51 5.61 -13.42
CA PRO A 325 -8.80 6.04 -13.97
C PRO A 325 -9.71 6.61 -12.88
N SER A 326 -10.48 7.63 -13.24
CA SER A 326 -11.63 8.07 -12.44
C SER A 326 -12.86 7.20 -12.75
N TYR A 327 -13.55 6.68 -11.74
CA TYR A 327 -14.73 5.81 -11.91
C TYR A 327 -16.06 6.54 -11.71
N SER A 328 -16.08 7.85 -11.90
CA SER A 328 -17.31 8.63 -11.76
C SER A 328 -18.31 8.32 -12.88
N PHE A 329 -19.54 7.97 -12.51
CA PHE A 329 -20.60 7.56 -13.45
C PHE A 329 -21.27 8.70 -14.25
N THR A 330 -20.92 9.96 -13.98
CA THR A 330 -21.64 11.13 -14.49
C THR A 330 -21.07 11.72 -15.78
N GLY A 331 -19.95 11.22 -16.33
CA GLY A 331 -19.40 11.66 -17.63
C GLY A 331 -18.88 13.11 -17.68
N GLU A 332 -19.11 13.90 -16.62
CA GLU A 332 -18.69 15.30 -16.47
C GLU A 332 -17.36 15.47 -15.74
N HIS A 333 -16.69 14.38 -15.37
CA HIS A 333 -15.45 14.44 -14.59
C HIS A 333 -14.24 14.01 -15.41
N SER A 334 -13.06 14.38 -14.91
CA SER A 334 -11.77 14.04 -15.51
C SER A 334 -11.61 12.53 -15.70
N LEU A 335 -10.90 12.14 -16.76
CA LEU A 335 -10.57 10.76 -17.09
C LEU A 335 -9.70 10.09 -16.01
N PHE A 336 -8.90 10.88 -15.29
CA PHE A 336 -7.94 10.40 -14.31
C PHE A 336 -8.23 10.94 -12.90
N ASP A 337 -7.95 10.11 -11.89
CA ASP A 337 -7.99 10.52 -10.49
C ASP A 337 -6.72 11.33 -10.13
N THR A 338 -6.80 12.62 -10.43
CA THR A 338 -5.77 13.62 -10.11
C THR A 338 -5.53 13.79 -8.61
N ASP A 339 -6.55 13.53 -7.79
CA ASP A 339 -6.47 13.71 -6.33
C ASP A 339 -5.63 12.58 -5.70
N ALA A 340 -5.74 11.34 -6.21
CA ALA A 340 -4.88 10.23 -5.82
C ALA A 340 -3.41 10.50 -6.17
N VAL A 341 -3.12 10.97 -7.38
CA VAL A 341 -1.73 11.29 -7.79
C VAL A 341 -1.17 12.46 -6.98
N GLN A 342 -1.98 13.46 -6.66
CA GLN A 342 -1.59 14.53 -5.75
C GLN A 342 -1.16 13.97 -4.38
N ARG A 343 -1.94 13.05 -3.79
CA ARG A 343 -1.58 12.41 -2.51
C ARG A 343 -0.32 11.56 -2.60
N ILE A 344 -0.12 10.83 -3.71
CA ILE A 344 1.12 10.07 -3.95
C ILE A 344 2.34 11.00 -3.97
N LEU A 345 2.26 12.12 -4.69
CA LEU A 345 3.34 13.11 -4.75
C LEU A 345 3.59 13.75 -3.38
N MET A 346 2.54 14.11 -2.64
CA MET A 346 2.69 14.68 -1.29
C MET A 346 3.39 13.69 -0.34
N ASN A 347 3.04 12.41 -0.38
CA ASN A 347 3.72 11.37 0.41
C ASN A 347 5.23 11.26 0.05
N TYR A 348 5.57 11.38 -1.24
CA TYR A 348 6.97 11.41 -1.68
C TYR A 348 7.72 12.62 -1.11
N LEU A 349 7.12 13.83 -1.22
CA LEU A 349 7.73 15.07 -0.76
C LEU A 349 7.91 15.10 0.77
N GLU A 350 6.93 14.60 1.52
CA GLU A 350 7.00 14.49 2.98
C GLU A 350 8.18 13.59 3.41
N PHE A 351 8.36 12.45 2.74
CA PHE A 351 9.47 11.54 3.02
C PHE A 351 10.83 12.09 2.57
N GLY A 352 10.88 12.82 1.46
CA GLY A 352 12.10 13.49 0.98
C GLY A 352 12.67 14.48 1.98
N VAL A 353 11.80 15.20 2.72
CA VAL A 353 12.22 16.16 3.77
C VAL A 353 12.79 15.44 5.00
N GLU A 354 12.32 14.24 5.34
CA GLU A 354 12.86 13.43 6.44
C GLU A 354 14.15 12.68 6.05
N GLY A 355 14.26 12.18 4.82
CA GLY A 355 15.43 11.46 4.32
C GLY A 355 16.71 12.31 4.25
N VAL A 356 16.57 13.61 3.97
CA VAL A 356 17.68 14.58 3.99
C VAL A 356 18.29 14.75 5.40
N ARG A 357 17.55 14.42 6.46
CA ARG A 357 18.05 14.51 7.84
C ARG A 357 18.91 13.32 8.27
N LEU A 358 18.87 12.21 7.54
CA LEU A 358 19.48 10.94 7.97
C LEU A 358 20.52 10.39 6.98
N SER A 359 20.54 10.83 5.72
CA SER A 359 21.44 10.29 4.69
C SER A 359 22.57 11.25 4.34
N ASN A 360 23.82 10.83 4.59
CA ASN A 360 25.05 11.55 4.20
C ASN A 360 25.38 11.42 2.69
N ASN A 361 24.55 10.74 1.89
CA ASN A 361 24.77 10.53 0.46
C ASN A 361 23.84 11.44 -0.36
N GLY A 362 24.18 12.74 -0.44
CA GLY A 362 23.38 13.75 -1.15
C GLY A 362 23.29 13.60 -2.68
N VAL A 363 24.03 12.66 -3.28
CA VAL A 363 24.15 12.51 -4.74
C VAL A 363 22.95 11.76 -5.35
N ASP A 364 22.43 10.75 -4.66
CA ASP A 364 21.34 9.90 -5.16
C ASP A 364 19.99 10.64 -5.16
N LEU A 365 19.79 11.48 -4.14
CA LEU A 365 18.55 12.25 -3.93
C LEU A 365 18.30 13.31 -5.02
N GLY A 366 19.36 13.91 -5.56
CA GLY A 366 19.25 14.88 -6.65
C GLY A 366 18.73 14.22 -7.93
N SER A 367 19.23 13.02 -8.24
CA SER A 367 18.79 12.25 -9.41
C SER A 367 17.35 11.72 -9.27
N ASP A 368 16.97 11.28 -8.07
CA ASP A 368 15.61 10.81 -7.78
C ASP A 368 14.59 11.95 -7.89
N MET A 369 14.91 13.14 -7.38
CA MET A 369 14.05 14.32 -7.49
C MET A 369 13.87 14.74 -8.96
N GLU A 370 14.93 14.71 -9.77
CA GLU A 370 14.85 15.00 -11.22
C GLU A 370 13.97 13.97 -11.95
N ARG A 371 14.11 12.68 -11.63
CA ARG A 371 13.27 11.62 -12.19
C ARG A 371 11.79 11.81 -11.85
N VAL A 372 11.49 12.15 -10.60
CA VAL A 372 10.11 12.45 -10.18
C VAL A 372 9.59 13.73 -10.85
N GLY A 373 10.41 14.78 -10.95
CA GLY A 373 10.05 16.01 -11.68
C GLY A 373 9.63 15.72 -13.12
N LYS A 374 10.48 15.00 -13.88
CA LYS A 374 10.19 14.56 -15.25
C LYS A 374 8.93 13.70 -15.35
N LEU A 375 8.75 12.77 -14.42
CA LEU A 375 7.56 11.93 -14.36
C LEU A 375 6.29 12.77 -14.18
N MET A 376 6.33 13.74 -13.26
CA MET A 376 5.20 14.62 -12.98
C MET A 376 4.92 15.61 -14.12
N GLU A 377 5.94 16.10 -14.83
CA GLU A 377 5.76 16.89 -16.05
C GLU A 377 5.12 16.08 -17.17
N ASN A 378 5.51 14.82 -17.34
CA ASN A 378 4.87 13.90 -18.28
C ASN A 378 3.41 13.63 -17.90
N TYR A 379 3.13 13.44 -16.61
CA TYR A 379 1.77 13.27 -16.10
C TYR A 379 0.91 14.53 -16.31
N LEU A 380 1.45 15.71 -16.01
CA LEU A 380 0.78 16.99 -16.28
C LEU A 380 0.43 17.17 -17.76
N ALA A 381 1.36 16.82 -18.65
CA ALA A 381 1.12 16.89 -20.09
C ALA A 381 0.02 15.92 -20.54
N GLU A 382 -0.06 14.73 -19.95
CA GLU A 382 -1.12 13.75 -20.25
C GLU A 382 -2.50 14.25 -19.81
N ILE A 383 -2.62 14.69 -18.54
CA ILE A 383 -3.91 15.21 -18.03
C ILE A 383 -4.30 16.55 -18.66
N ALA A 384 -3.33 17.32 -19.18
CA ALA A 384 -3.61 18.59 -19.84
C ALA A 384 -4.48 18.44 -21.09
N SER A 385 -4.46 17.26 -21.71
CA SER A 385 -5.29 16.95 -22.88
C SER A 385 -6.77 16.75 -22.55
N ASP A 386 -7.10 16.51 -21.27
CA ASP A 386 -8.45 16.29 -20.78
C ASP A 386 -9.16 17.62 -20.50
N ARG A 387 -10.27 17.84 -21.22
CA ARG A 387 -11.09 19.07 -21.13
C ARG A 387 -11.84 19.22 -19.82
N ASN A 388 -11.96 18.13 -19.05
CA ASN A 388 -12.65 18.13 -17.77
C ASN A 388 -11.71 18.48 -16.60
N VAL A 389 -10.41 18.69 -16.86
CA VAL A 389 -9.45 19.10 -15.84
C VAL A 389 -9.56 20.61 -15.57
N SER A 390 -10.11 20.96 -14.41
CA SER A 390 -10.21 22.37 -14.00
C SER A 390 -8.85 23.05 -13.88
N LEU A 391 -8.84 24.36 -14.13
CA LEU A 391 -7.67 25.23 -13.98
C LEU A 391 -7.02 25.13 -12.59
N GLN A 392 -7.83 25.04 -11.54
CA GLN A 392 -7.34 24.95 -10.16
C GLN A 392 -6.60 23.63 -9.91
N LYS A 393 -7.13 22.51 -10.41
CA LYS A 393 -6.46 21.20 -10.29
C LYS A 393 -5.15 21.16 -11.07
N PHE A 394 -5.15 21.71 -12.29
CA PHE A 394 -3.94 21.78 -13.12
C PHE A 394 -2.83 22.60 -12.44
N ILE A 395 -3.15 23.82 -12.00
CA ILE A 395 -2.21 24.69 -11.28
C ILE A 395 -1.75 24.04 -9.97
N GLY A 396 -2.67 23.49 -9.17
CA GLY A 396 -2.34 22.89 -7.88
C GLY A 396 -1.36 21.72 -7.99
N LEU A 397 -1.50 20.87 -9.02
CA LEU A 397 -0.53 19.80 -9.28
C LEU A 397 0.82 20.35 -9.77
N ALA A 398 0.81 21.36 -10.65
CA ALA A 398 2.04 21.95 -11.17
C ALA A 398 2.87 22.66 -10.08
N GLU A 399 2.21 23.35 -9.13
CA GLU A 399 2.86 24.02 -8.01
C GLU A 399 3.53 23.04 -7.02
N LEU A 400 3.11 21.78 -6.99
CA LEU A 400 3.74 20.74 -6.16
C LEU A 400 5.07 20.24 -6.73
N ILE A 401 5.37 20.48 -8.01
CA ILE A 401 6.61 20.05 -8.64
C ILE A 401 7.76 20.99 -8.22
N PRO A 402 8.75 20.51 -7.45
CA PRO A 402 9.78 21.40 -6.93
C PRO A 402 10.67 21.98 -8.04
N GLU A 403 11.01 23.27 -7.95
CA GLU A 403 11.85 23.94 -8.96
C GLU A 403 13.24 23.27 -9.11
N GLN A 404 13.81 22.73 -8.04
CA GLN A 404 15.08 22.02 -8.09
C GLN A 404 15.05 20.70 -8.88
N SER A 405 13.86 20.16 -9.16
CA SER A 405 13.70 18.97 -10.01
C SER A 405 13.66 19.31 -11.50
N ARG A 406 13.49 20.59 -11.85
CA ARG A 406 13.34 21.09 -13.22
C ARG A 406 14.66 21.69 -13.70
N VAL A 407 15.47 20.85 -14.35
CA VAL A 407 16.73 21.30 -14.99
C VAL A 407 16.42 22.21 -16.18
N THR A 408 15.38 21.86 -16.96
CA THR A 408 14.80 22.67 -18.02
C THR A 408 13.31 22.83 -17.75
N GLU A 409 12.69 23.87 -18.31
CA GLU A 409 11.24 24.12 -18.19
C GLU A 409 10.45 23.63 -19.42
N ASP A 410 11.08 22.86 -20.31
CA ASP A 410 10.48 22.39 -21.55
C ASP A 410 9.27 21.47 -21.29
N GLY A 411 9.36 20.62 -20.26
CA GLY A 411 8.28 19.72 -19.86
C GLY A 411 7.06 20.48 -19.35
N MET A 412 7.28 21.46 -18.47
CA MET A 412 6.25 22.38 -18.00
C MET A 412 5.63 23.20 -19.14
N TYR A 413 6.45 23.78 -20.03
CA TYR A 413 5.96 24.50 -21.21
C TYR A 413 5.07 23.62 -22.09
N ARG A 414 5.50 22.38 -22.36
CA ARG A 414 4.70 21.41 -23.13
C ARG A 414 3.35 21.15 -22.48
N ALA A 415 3.31 20.94 -21.16
CA ALA A 415 2.06 20.72 -20.44
C ALA A 415 1.14 21.95 -20.50
N VAL A 416 1.69 23.15 -20.31
CA VAL A 416 0.95 24.43 -20.43
C VAL A 416 0.40 24.61 -21.84
N ASP A 417 1.20 24.35 -22.87
CA ASP A 417 0.77 24.49 -24.27
C ASP A 417 -0.39 23.52 -24.62
N ILE A 418 -0.26 22.26 -24.20
CA ILE A 418 -1.34 21.26 -24.38
C ILE A 418 -2.60 21.71 -23.63
N TYR A 419 -2.47 22.23 -22.42
CA TYR A 419 -3.61 22.69 -21.61
C TYR A 419 -4.34 23.84 -22.30
N LEU A 420 -3.62 24.86 -22.76
CA LEU A 420 -4.17 26.00 -23.51
C LEU A 420 -4.84 25.56 -24.81
N LYS A 421 -4.28 24.53 -25.48
CA LYS A 421 -4.85 23.95 -26.70
C LYS A 421 -6.17 23.21 -26.42
N ALA A 422 -6.26 22.47 -25.31
CA ALA A 422 -7.47 21.74 -24.93
C ALA A 422 -8.57 22.66 -24.35
N HIS A 423 -8.20 23.83 -23.81
CA HIS A 423 -9.10 24.78 -23.14
C HIS A 423 -9.13 26.17 -23.83
N PRO A 424 -9.69 26.27 -25.06
CA PRO A 424 -9.65 27.51 -25.84
C PRO A 424 -10.46 28.67 -25.24
N ASN A 425 -11.41 28.39 -24.34
CA ASN A 425 -12.34 29.38 -23.77
C ASN A 425 -11.76 30.12 -22.54
N MET A 426 -10.49 29.94 -22.21
CA MET A 426 -9.85 30.62 -21.09
C MET A 426 -9.70 32.13 -21.35
N ASN A 427 -9.91 32.93 -20.30
CA ASN A 427 -9.70 34.38 -20.36
C ASN A 427 -8.21 34.74 -20.21
N ASP A 428 -7.84 35.99 -20.51
CA ASP A 428 -6.43 36.43 -20.49
C ASP A 428 -5.78 36.34 -19.11
N VAL A 429 -6.56 36.49 -18.03
CA VAL A 429 -6.08 36.38 -16.65
C VAL A 429 -5.73 34.91 -16.33
N GLU A 430 -6.58 33.98 -16.74
CA GLU A 430 -6.38 32.54 -16.59
C GLU A 430 -5.18 32.07 -17.42
N LYS A 431 -5.07 32.51 -18.68
CA LYS A 431 -3.91 32.21 -19.54
C LYS A 431 -2.62 32.69 -18.91
N LYS A 432 -2.61 33.93 -18.38
CA LYS A 432 -1.46 34.49 -17.67
C LYS A 432 -1.10 33.68 -16.43
N LYS A 433 -2.11 33.22 -15.67
CA LYS A 433 -1.91 32.41 -14.45
C LYS A 433 -1.32 31.03 -14.77
N VAL A 434 -1.77 30.37 -15.83
CA VAL A 434 -1.16 29.11 -16.27
C VAL A 434 0.26 29.32 -16.78
N CYS A 435 0.49 30.37 -17.57
CA CYS A 435 1.82 30.67 -18.10
C CYS A 435 2.84 31.05 -17.02
N SER A 436 2.40 31.52 -15.83
CA SER A 436 3.32 31.79 -14.72
C SER A 436 3.88 30.56 -14.03
N LEU A 437 3.43 29.34 -14.40
CA LEU A 437 3.95 28.09 -13.85
C LEU A 437 5.35 27.73 -14.39
N MET A 438 5.73 28.28 -15.55
CA MET A 438 7.03 28.03 -16.19
C MET A 438 7.98 29.23 -16.03
N ASP A 439 9.24 28.94 -15.79
CA ASP A 439 10.32 29.93 -15.83
C ASP A 439 10.88 30.04 -17.26
N CYS A 440 10.50 31.12 -17.95
CA CYS A 440 10.91 31.37 -19.35
C CYS A 440 12.44 31.46 -19.52
N GLN A 441 13.20 31.73 -18.45
CA GLN A 441 14.66 31.79 -18.51
C GLN A 441 15.30 30.40 -18.68
N LYS A 442 14.63 29.33 -18.22
CA LYS A 442 15.13 27.95 -18.23
C LYS A 442 14.63 27.13 -19.42
N LEU A 443 14.01 27.78 -20.41
CA LEU A 443 13.59 27.14 -21.65
C LEU A 443 14.78 26.86 -22.57
N SER A 444 14.74 25.70 -23.22
CA SER A 444 15.70 25.38 -24.29
C SER A 444 15.49 26.28 -25.52
N ARG A 445 16.48 26.31 -26.42
CA ARG A 445 16.36 27.10 -27.66
C ARG A 445 15.17 26.65 -28.51
N GLU A 446 14.93 25.35 -28.57
CA GLU A 446 13.82 24.76 -29.32
C GLU A 446 12.47 25.14 -28.70
N ALA A 447 12.37 25.07 -27.37
CA ALA A 447 11.17 25.48 -26.65
C ALA A 447 10.90 26.99 -26.80
N CYS A 448 11.92 27.84 -26.71
CA CYS A 448 11.81 29.28 -26.95
C CYS A 448 11.30 29.58 -28.37
N ALA A 449 11.86 28.92 -29.38
CA ALA A 449 11.44 29.11 -30.77
C ALA A 449 9.98 28.71 -31.00
N HIS A 450 9.55 27.59 -30.41
CA HIS A 450 8.15 27.17 -30.44
C HIS A 450 7.24 28.17 -29.70
N ALA A 451 7.64 28.63 -28.51
CA ALA A 451 6.87 29.61 -27.72
C ALA A 451 6.76 30.97 -28.39
N ALA A 452 7.79 31.43 -29.11
CA ALA A 452 7.77 32.69 -29.85
C ALA A 452 6.74 32.70 -30.99
N GLN A 453 6.39 31.53 -31.53
CA GLN A 453 5.41 31.34 -32.61
C GLN A 453 4.04 30.88 -32.11
N ASN A 454 3.85 30.77 -30.79
CA ASN A 454 2.64 30.19 -30.22
C ASN A 454 1.58 31.26 -29.96
N ASP A 455 0.60 31.35 -30.85
CA ASP A 455 -0.52 32.30 -30.78
C ASP A 455 -1.45 32.10 -29.56
N ARG A 456 -1.33 30.95 -28.85
CA ARG A 456 -2.13 30.69 -27.64
C ARG A 456 -1.58 31.39 -26.40
N LEU A 457 -0.29 31.78 -26.41
CA LEU A 457 0.35 32.41 -25.27
C LEU A 457 -0.01 33.90 -25.17
N PRO A 458 -0.16 34.46 -23.96
CA PRO A 458 -0.26 35.90 -23.78
C PRO A 458 0.96 36.62 -24.36
N VAL A 459 0.75 37.76 -25.02
CA VAL A 459 1.82 38.59 -25.61
C VAL A 459 2.92 38.90 -24.58
N GLN A 460 2.55 39.14 -23.32
CA GLN A 460 3.50 39.40 -22.25
C GLN A 460 4.48 38.22 -22.04
N THR A 461 4.01 36.99 -22.13
CA THR A 461 4.84 35.78 -22.01
C THR A 461 5.76 35.62 -23.22
N ILE A 462 5.24 35.86 -24.44
CA ILE A 462 6.05 35.82 -25.67
C ILE A 462 7.21 36.82 -25.60
N VAL A 463 6.94 38.05 -25.14
CA VAL A 463 7.98 39.09 -24.97
C VAL A 463 9.03 38.65 -23.94
N GLN A 464 8.64 37.99 -22.85
CA GLN A 464 9.59 37.45 -21.86
C GLN A 464 10.48 36.36 -22.47
N VAL A 465 9.91 35.43 -23.24
CA VAL A 465 10.68 34.38 -23.93
C VAL A 465 11.71 34.99 -24.88
N LEU A 466 11.28 35.93 -25.74
CA LEU A 466 12.17 36.62 -26.69
C LEU A 466 13.27 37.43 -26.00
N TYR A 467 12.95 38.06 -24.87
CA TYR A 467 13.92 38.82 -24.07
C TYR A 467 15.05 37.91 -23.55
N TYR A 468 14.71 36.76 -22.95
CA TYR A 468 15.71 35.82 -22.44
C TYR A 468 16.52 35.16 -23.56
N GLU A 469 15.90 34.87 -24.70
CA GLU A 469 16.62 34.38 -25.88
C GLU A 469 17.64 35.43 -26.39
N GLN A 470 17.26 36.70 -26.49
CA GLN A 470 18.17 37.78 -26.88
C GLN A 470 19.34 37.93 -25.89
N GLN A 471 19.06 37.82 -24.58
CA GLN A 471 20.09 37.90 -23.55
C GLN A 471 21.10 36.76 -23.66
N ARG A 472 20.65 35.54 -23.96
CA ARG A 472 21.52 34.37 -24.14
C ARG A 472 22.41 34.51 -25.39
N LEU A 473 21.84 34.96 -26.50
CA LEU A 473 22.59 35.23 -27.75
C LEU A 473 23.68 36.30 -27.56
N ARG A 474 23.41 37.36 -26.77
CA ARG A 474 24.42 38.37 -26.46
C ARG A 474 25.56 37.82 -25.60
N GLY A 475 25.28 36.88 -24.69
CA GLY A 475 26.30 36.21 -23.88
C GLY A 475 27.26 35.35 -24.71
N GLU A 476 26.75 34.62 -25.70
CA GLU A 476 27.56 33.78 -26.60
C GLU A 476 28.45 34.62 -27.54
N VAL A 477 27.92 35.71 -28.11
CA VAL A 477 28.67 36.61 -29.02
C VAL A 477 29.81 37.36 -28.30
N THR A 478 29.69 37.60 -26.99
CA THR A 478 30.72 38.31 -26.21
C THR A 478 31.88 37.39 -25.81
N ASN A 479 31.66 36.08 -25.68
CA ASN A 479 32.71 35.12 -25.34
C ASN A 479 33.59 34.72 -26.55
N ASP A 480 33.08 34.86 -27.78
CA ASP A 480 33.83 34.55 -29.01
C ASP A 480 34.66 35.72 -29.57
N SER A 481 34.65 36.90 -28.94
CA SER A 481 35.35 38.10 -29.44
C SER A 481 36.71 38.42 -28.78
N GLU A 482 37.26 37.57 -27.90
CA GLU A 482 38.62 37.75 -27.35
C GLU A 482 39.68 36.95 -28.13
N ALA A 483 39.93 37.33 -29.40
CA ALA A 483 41.14 36.89 -30.11
C ALA A 483 41.53 37.87 -31.23
N LEU A 484 42.43 38.84 -30.95
CA LEU A 484 43.43 39.45 -31.88
C LEU A 484 44.27 40.55 -31.14
N PRO A 485 45.46 40.97 -31.65
CA PRO A 485 46.78 40.69 -31.05
C PRO A 485 47.50 41.97 -30.52
N PRO A 486 48.76 41.91 -30.00
CA PRO A 486 49.29 42.87 -29.03
C PRO A 486 49.94 44.09 -29.69
N GLN A 487 49.76 45.29 -29.12
CA GLN A 487 50.51 46.51 -29.45
C GLN A 487 50.84 47.37 -28.20
N PRO A 488 51.89 48.21 -28.27
CA PRO A 488 52.81 48.56 -27.18
C PRO A 488 52.41 49.81 -26.37
N PRO A 489 53.09 50.16 -25.24
CA PRO A 489 52.58 51.14 -24.29
C PRO A 489 53.06 52.58 -24.59
N PRO A 490 52.20 53.60 -24.36
CA PRO A 490 52.64 54.97 -24.12
C PRO A 490 51.92 55.57 -22.86
N PRO A 491 52.23 56.81 -22.40
CA PRO A 491 52.65 57.06 -21.03
C PRO A 491 51.59 57.74 -20.14
N ALA A 492 52.03 58.01 -18.91
CA ALA A 492 51.27 58.42 -17.73
C ALA A 492 50.33 59.64 -17.85
N ALA A 493 49.18 59.44 -17.19
CA ALA A 493 48.44 60.35 -16.32
C ALA A 493 47.77 61.63 -16.89
N ALA A 494 46.43 61.62 -16.90
CA ALA A 494 45.63 62.62 -16.18
C ALA A 494 44.26 62.01 -15.84
N ALA A 495 43.84 62.15 -14.58
CA ALA A 495 42.67 61.53 -14.01
C ALA A 495 41.37 62.03 -14.64
N THR A 496 40.53 61.10 -15.10
CA THR A 496 39.08 61.31 -15.22
C THR A 496 38.40 60.07 -14.64
N VAL A 497 37.46 60.30 -13.73
CA VAL A 497 36.78 59.32 -12.88
C VAL A 497 35.96 58.34 -13.74
N LEU A 498 36.30 57.05 -13.68
CA LEU A 498 35.49 55.94 -14.20
C LEU A 498 34.62 55.32 -13.07
N PRO A 499 33.44 54.75 -13.37
CA PRO A 499 32.62 54.04 -12.40
C PRO A 499 33.32 52.74 -11.92
N PRO A 500 32.98 52.20 -10.73
CA PRO A 500 33.73 51.11 -10.11
C PRO A 500 33.60 49.80 -10.91
N LYS A 501 34.72 49.10 -11.08
CA LYS A 501 34.83 47.82 -11.80
C LYS A 501 34.01 46.71 -11.11
N LEU A 502 33.41 45.84 -11.94
CA LEU A 502 32.59 44.66 -11.57
C LEU A 502 33.24 43.70 -10.55
N SER A 503 34.57 43.72 -10.40
CA SER A 503 35.28 42.91 -9.41
C SER A 503 34.92 43.27 -7.95
N SER A 504 34.64 44.55 -7.68
CA SER A 504 34.28 45.01 -6.33
C SER A 504 32.95 44.42 -5.85
N TYR A 505 31.99 44.25 -6.76
CA TYR A 505 30.68 43.67 -6.44
C TYR A 505 30.77 42.15 -6.19
N ASN A 506 31.63 41.44 -6.90
CA ASN A 506 31.83 40.00 -6.70
C ASN A 506 32.54 39.69 -5.37
N ASP A 507 33.49 40.53 -4.96
CA ASP A 507 34.16 40.40 -3.66
C ASP A 507 33.20 40.71 -2.50
N GLU A 508 32.36 41.73 -2.66
CA GLU A 508 31.34 42.11 -1.67
C GLU A 508 30.23 41.06 -1.56
N LEU A 509 29.79 40.48 -2.69
CA LEU A 509 28.84 39.36 -2.73
C LEU A 509 29.42 38.08 -2.09
N SER A 510 30.71 37.81 -2.31
CA SER A 510 31.40 36.66 -1.72
C SER A 510 31.56 36.83 -0.21
N LYS A 511 31.85 38.06 0.25
CA LYS A 511 31.90 38.42 1.67
C LYS A 511 30.53 38.28 2.34
N LEU A 512 29.46 38.78 1.71
CA LEU A 512 28.08 38.65 2.18
C LEU A 512 27.59 37.19 2.21
N LYS A 513 28.01 36.35 1.26
CA LYS A 513 27.71 34.91 1.27
C LYS A 513 28.38 34.20 2.44
N ARG A 514 29.64 34.54 2.75
CA ARG A 514 30.38 33.98 3.87
C ARG A 514 29.77 34.41 5.21
N GLU A 515 29.43 35.70 5.35
CA GLU A 515 28.75 36.22 6.54
C GLU A 515 27.36 35.58 6.73
N ASN A 516 26.60 35.33 5.66
CA ASN A 516 25.34 34.58 5.75
C ASN A 516 25.53 33.12 6.18
N GLN A 517 26.62 32.47 5.80
CA GLN A 517 26.93 31.12 6.26
C GLN A 517 27.29 31.12 7.74
N ASP A 518 28.10 32.08 8.19
CA ASP A 518 28.48 32.23 9.60
C ASP A 518 27.26 32.54 10.48
N LEU A 519 26.37 33.44 10.04
CA LEU A 519 25.12 33.74 10.74
C LEU A 519 24.17 32.53 10.79
N LYS A 520 24.11 31.71 9.73
CA LYS A 520 23.34 30.45 9.75
C LYS A 520 23.89 29.46 10.77
N LEU A 521 25.21 29.34 10.89
CA LEU A 521 25.86 28.51 11.90
C LEU A 521 25.60 29.02 13.32
N GLU A 522 25.61 30.34 13.51
CA GLU A 522 25.33 30.96 14.80
C GLU A 522 23.85 30.79 15.22
N ILE A 523 22.91 30.90 14.27
CA ILE A 523 21.49 30.59 14.50
C ILE A 523 21.29 29.12 14.85
N LEU A 524 22.00 28.20 14.20
CA LEU A 524 21.95 26.77 14.55
C LEU A 524 22.50 26.52 15.95
N LYS A 525 23.60 27.17 16.32
CA LYS A 525 24.19 27.10 17.66
C LYS A 525 23.24 27.68 18.73
N MET A 526 22.58 28.80 18.44
CA MET A 526 21.54 29.36 19.31
C MET A 526 20.33 28.43 19.44
N LYS A 527 19.87 27.80 18.35
CA LYS A 527 18.77 26.83 18.38
C LYS A 527 19.11 25.58 19.20
N MET A 528 20.35 25.09 19.13
CA MET A 528 20.81 23.99 19.97
C MET A 528 20.81 24.38 21.44
N LYS A 529 21.37 25.56 21.78
CA LYS A 529 21.34 26.08 23.15
C LYS A 529 19.92 26.32 23.68
N LEU A 530 18.99 26.77 22.83
CA LEU A 530 17.57 26.91 23.18
C LEU A 530 16.93 25.57 23.51
N LYS A 531 17.18 24.53 22.70
CA LYS A 531 16.71 23.17 22.97
C LYS A 531 17.34 22.56 24.24
N GLU A 532 18.60 22.86 24.52
CA GLU A 532 19.26 22.44 25.76
C GLU A 532 18.63 23.14 26.98
N PHE A 533 18.36 24.44 26.88
CA PHE A 533 17.65 25.20 27.91
C PHE A 533 16.21 24.71 28.10
N GLU A 534 15.49 24.39 27.02
CA GLU A 534 14.14 23.81 27.07
C GLU A 534 14.16 22.44 27.75
N LYS A 535 15.12 21.57 27.42
CA LYS A 535 15.31 20.28 28.10
C LYS A 535 15.71 20.41 29.57
N GLU A 536 16.51 21.41 29.93
CA GLU A 536 16.85 21.68 31.33
C GLU A 536 15.66 22.24 32.12
N ASN A 537 14.81 23.04 31.49
CA ASN A 537 13.56 23.50 32.09
C ASN A 537 12.55 22.35 32.27
N GLU A 538 12.42 21.46 31.28
CA GLU A 538 11.58 20.26 31.37
C GLU A 538 12.02 19.33 32.52
N LYS A 539 13.34 19.18 32.71
CA LYS A 539 13.93 18.42 33.82
C LYS A 539 13.74 19.08 35.20
N LYS A 540 13.72 20.40 35.27
CA LYS A 540 13.42 21.14 36.52
C LYS A 540 11.92 21.14 36.85
N SER A 541 11.05 21.07 35.84
CA SER A 541 9.60 20.89 36.05
C SER A 541 9.21 19.45 36.42
N SER A 542 9.99 18.44 36.04
CA SER A 542 9.73 17.05 36.41
C SER A 542 10.35 16.62 37.75
N SER A 543 11.36 17.34 38.27
CA SER A 543 11.96 17.06 39.57
C SER A 543 11.21 17.64 40.78
N THR A 544 10.12 18.39 40.57
CA THR A 544 9.27 18.93 41.66
C THR A 544 7.99 18.09 41.89
N ALA A 545 7.80 17.00 41.15
CA ALA A 545 6.57 16.21 41.17
C ALA A 545 6.81 14.72 41.46
N MET A 546 7.65 14.38 42.44
CA MET A 546 7.61 13.04 43.08
C MET A 546 8.04 13.13 44.55
N SER A 547 7.09 13.46 45.42
CA SER A 547 7.09 13.00 46.81
C SER A 547 5.67 13.07 47.36
N SER A 548 5.06 11.90 47.54
CA SER A 548 4.15 11.50 48.64
C SER A 548 3.06 10.53 48.15
N ASN A 549 3.18 9.28 48.61
CA ASN A 549 2.11 8.30 48.64
C ASN A 549 1.23 8.57 49.88
N HIS A 550 -0.11 8.52 49.75
CA HIS A 550 -0.97 7.53 50.42
C HIS A 550 -2.48 7.86 50.36
N SER A 551 -3.26 6.79 50.11
CA SER A 551 -4.61 6.45 50.60
C SER A 551 -5.87 7.19 50.09
N SER A 552 -6.92 6.37 49.99
CA SER A 552 -8.19 6.47 49.27
C SER A 552 -9.30 7.29 50.01
N PRO A 553 -10.56 7.37 49.51
CA PRO A 553 -11.28 8.64 49.33
C PRO A 553 -12.46 8.86 50.29
N ILE A 554 -12.98 10.10 50.41
CA ILE A 554 -14.38 10.42 50.79
C ILE A 554 -14.73 11.89 50.48
N SER A 555 -15.75 12.05 49.62
CA SER A 555 -16.89 12.99 49.57
C SER A 555 -16.81 14.53 49.72
N THR A 556 -17.66 15.16 48.88
CA THR A 556 -18.50 16.39 49.02
C THR A 556 -17.97 17.81 48.70
N ALA A 557 -18.59 18.37 47.65
CA ALA A 557 -19.31 19.65 47.56
C ALA A 557 -18.61 21.01 47.30
N SER A 558 -19.05 21.60 46.16
CA SER A 558 -19.42 23.00 45.85
C SER A 558 -18.39 24.14 45.76
N MET A 559 -18.41 24.75 44.56
CA MET A 559 -18.30 26.18 44.18
C MET A 559 -17.11 27.02 44.68
N ASP A 560 -16.23 27.41 43.74
CA ASP A 560 -15.94 28.82 43.39
C ASP A 560 -14.92 28.93 42.23
N LYS A 561 -15.13 29.92 41.34
CA LYS A 561 -14.17 30.41 40.32
C LYS A 561 -13.80 31.86 40.69
N PRO A 562 -12.74 32.48 40.13
CA PRO A 562 -11.35 32.08 39.91
C PRO A 562 -10.36 33.12 40.53
N PRO A 563 -9.04 33.09 40.25
CA PRO A 563 -8.54 33.96 39.17
C PRO A 563 -7.39 33.36 38.31
N LEU A 564 -7.31 33.87 37.08
CA LEU A 564 -6.22 33.64 36.10
C LEU A 564 -4.87 34.16 36.61
N PRO A 565 -3.76 33.68 36.01
CA PRO A 565 -2.75 34.61 35.51
C PRO A 565 -2.40 34.33 34.05
N ARG A 566 -2.82 35.27 33.18
CA ARG A 566 -2.16 35.56 31.90
C ARG A 566 -0.91 36.38 32.18
N LYS A 567 0.27 35.96 31.73
CA LYS A 567 1.31 36.90 31.26
C LYS A 567 2.02 36.32 30.04
N SER A 568 1.81 36.99 28.91
CA SER A 568 2.39 36.70 27.60
C SER A 568 3.85 37.13 27.56
N PHE A 569 4.71 36.31 26.95
CA PHE A 569 6.15 36.57 26.79
C PHE A 569 6.46 37.32 25.47
N MET A 570 5.63 38.29 25.07
CA MET A 570 5.81 39.07 23.82
C MET A 570 6.24 40.53 24.01
N ASN A 571 6.70 40.95 25.20
CA ASN A 571 7.22 42.29 25.43
C ASN A 571 8.70 42.29 25.83
N SER A 572 9.60 41.87 24.93
CA SER A 572 11.04 42.20 25.05
C SER A 572 11.86 42.00 23.76
N VAL A 573 11.32 42.29 22.57
CA VAL A 573 12.17 42.52 21.37
C VAL A 573 11.55 43.59 20.48
N SER A 574 11.27 44.76 21.05
CA SER A 574 10.96 45.96 20.26
C SER A 574 11.60 47.17 20.93
N ARG A 575 12.92 47.30 20.73
CA ARG A 575 13.65 48.56 20.94
C ARG A 575 15.05 48.64 20.34
N LYS A 576 15.50 47.68 19.49
CA LYS A 576 16.85 47.72 18.91
C LYS A 576 17.02 47.33 17.44
N LEU A 577 15.97 47.40 16.62
CA LEU A 577 16.07 47.19 15.16
C LEU A 577 15.26 48.22 14.35
N GLY A 578 15.12 49.44 14.89
CA GLY A 578 14.60 50.58 14.16
C GLY A 578 15.73 51.53 13.80
N LYS A 579 16.44 51.24 12.69
CA LYS A 579 17.25 52.18 11.89
C LYS A 579 18.00 51.38 10.83
N LEU A 580 17.46 51.35 9.62
CA LEU A 580 18.16 51.32 8.33
C LEU A 580 17.08 51.25 7.24
N ASN A 581 16.65 52.41 6.77
CA ASN A 581 15.88 52.54 5.53
C ASN A 581 16.70 53.45 4.61
N PRO A 582 17.36 52.93 3.56
CA PRO A 582 17.96 53.75 2.53
C PRO A 582 16.89 54.10 1.48
N PHE A 583 16.91 55.34 0.96
CA PHE A 583 15.94 55.93 0.01
C PHE A 583 14.57 56.24 0.66
N GLY A 584 14.04 57.45 0.78
CA GLY A 584 14.26 58.74 0.13
C GLY A 584 12.87 59.39 -0.06
N ILE A 585 12.80 60.72 0.04
CA ILE A 585 11.67 61.63 -0.30
C ILE A 585 11.05 62.37 0.90
N THR A 586 11.35 63.67 0.96
CA THR A 586 10.56 64.75 1.62
C THR A 586 9.62 65.35 0.57
N PRO A 587 8.43 65.87 0.92
CA PRO A 587 8.23 67.20 1.56
C PRO A 587 7.07 67.17 2.59
N GLY A 588 6.69 68.16 3.39
CA GLY A 588 7.05 69.55 3.62
C GLY A 588 6.07 70.12 4.69
N ARG A 589 6.53 71.12 5.45
CA ARG A 589 5.77 72.26 6.06
C ARG A 589 4.35 71.95 6.63
N THR A 590 4.08 72.04 7.93
CA THR A 590 3.88 73.33 8.65
C THR A 590 3.54 73.06 10.14
N LYS A 591 4.13 73.83 11.06
CA LYS A 591 3.60 74.18 12.41
C LYS A 591 2.82 75.51 12.26
N PRO A 592 2.02 76.05 13.23
CA PRO A 592 2.09 75.93 14.71
C PRO A 592 0.68 76.04 15.41
N PRO A 593 0.48 76.59 16.65
CA PRO A 593 1.13 76.42 17.98
C PRO A 593 0.14 76.20 19.19
N LYS A 594 0.72 75.90 20.39
CA LYS A 594 0.41 76.40 21.78
C LYS A 594 -1.01 76.18 22.36
N ASP A 595 -1.31 76.00 23.65
CA ASP A 595 -0.62 76.14 24.94
C ASP A 595 -1.52 75.56 26.07
N ARG A 596 -1.00 75.56 27.31
CA ARG A 596 -1.61 75.31 28.66
C ARG A 596 -1.60 73.86 29.15
N ARG A 597 -0.73 73.41 30.06
CA ARG A 597 -0.38 73.78 31.46
C ARG A 597 -1.46 73.51 32.53
N HIS A 598 -0.93 72.92 33.63
CA HIS A 598 -1.43 72.78 35.01
C HIS A 598 -2.32 71.56 35.29
N SER A 599 -2.20 70.82 36.39
CA SER A 599 -1.21 70.65 37.47
C SER A 599 -1.83 69.65 38.46
N ILE A 600 -1.00 68.76 39.04
CA ILE A 600 -0.96 68.33 40.47
C ILE A 600 -2.26 67.68 41.01
N SER A 601 -2.28 66.45 41.53
CA SER A 601 -1.39 65.84 42.53
C SER A 601 -1.05 64.38 42.27
#